data_AF-A0A925QZA2-F1
#
_entry.id   AF-A0A925QZA2-F1
#
_cell.length_a   1.000
_cell.length_b   1.000
_cell.length_c   1.000
_cell.angle_alpha   90.00
_cell.angle_beta   90.00
_cell.angle_gamma   90.00
#
_symmetry.space_group_name_H-M   'P 1'
#
loop_
_entity.id
_entity.type
_entity.pdbx_description
1 polymer ?
#
loop_
_entity_poly.entity_id
_entity_poly.type
_entity_poly.pdbx_seq_one_letter_code
_entity_poly.pdbx_strand_id
1 'polypeptide(L)'
;REMFDDINALVGAVAKAHDTSDMDVITASEEGSLAMEMMTDAEGRNFIAVDHDGKAVRVYPGAIYRQGDAPEAVDEEDCGTGGCSCGH
;
A
#
# COMPACT_ATOMS: atom_id res chain seq x y z
N ARG A 1 5.69 1.62 -19.87
CA ARG A 1 6.70 1.66 -18.78
C ARG A 1 6.00 1.86 -17.45
N GLU A 2 4.92 2.64 -17.44
CA GLU A 2 3.99 2.86 -16.31
C GLU A 2 3.58 1.59 -15.53
N MET A 3 3.31 0.46 -16.21
CA MET A 3 2.96 -0.79 -15.53
C MET A 3 4.04 -1.33 -14.55
N PHE A 4 5.32 -1.06 -14.80
CA PHE A 4 6.39 -1.46 -13.87
C PHE A 4 6.46 -0.54 -12.66
N ASP A 5 6.14 0.73 -12.84
CA ASP A 5 6.11 1.72 -11.75
C ASP A 5 4.95 1.39 -10.79
N ASP A 6 3.79 0.96 -11.33
CA ASP A 6 2.64 0.51 -10.54
C ASP A 6 2.95 -0.75 -9.70
N ILE A 7 3.69 -1.72 -10.27
CA ILE A 7 4.10 -2.93 -9.54
C ILE A 7 5.08 -2.57 -8.43
N ASN A 8 6.09 -1.72 -8.70
CA ASN A 8 7.05 -1.30 -7.69
C ASN A 8 6.36 -0.53 -6.55
N ALA A 9 5.39 0.33 -6.88
CA ALA A 9 4.60 1.05 -5.88
C ALA A 9 3.79 0.09 -4.99
N LEU A 10 3.19 -0.95 -5.58
CA LEU A 10 2.47 -1.98 -4.82
C LEU A 10 3.42 -2.76 -3.90
N VAL A 11 4.55 -3.23 -4.42
CA VAL A 11 5.55 -3.97 -3.63
C VAL A 11 6.03 -3.13 -2.44
N GLY A 12 6.38 -1.86 -2.66
CA GLY A 12 6.80 -0.95 -1.59
C GLY A 12 5.69 -0.67 -0.56
N ALA A 13 4.42 -0.58 -1.00
CA ALA A 13 3.30 -0.41 -0.07
C ALA A 13 3.10 -1.65 0.81
N VAL A 14 3.25 -2.85 0.25
CA VAL A 14 3.17 -4.11 1.00
C VAL A 14 4.35 -4.26 1.96
N ALA A 15 5.56 -3.94 1.52
CA ALA A 15 6.76 -3.94 2.34
C ALA A 15 6.58 -3.03 3.57
N LYS A 16 6.11 -1.80 3.37
CA LYS A 16 5.77 -0.85 4.45
C LYS A 16 4.64 -1.35 5.36
N ALA A 17 3.65 -2.03 4.82
CA ALA A 17 2.55 -2.59 5.60
C ALA A 17 3.01 -3.71 6.54
N HIS A 18 3.93 -4.55 6.06
CA HIS A 18 4.47 -5.68 6.81
C HIS A 18 5.70 -5.36 7.65
N ASP A 19 6.32 -4.19 7.47
CA ASP A 19 7.59 -3.80 8.11
C ASP A 19 8.74 -4.74 7.70
N THR A 20 8.86 -4.92 6.38
CA THR A 20 9.84 -5.80 5.73
C THR A 20 10.45 -5.11 4.51
N SER A 21 11.41 -5.74 3.83
CA SER A 21 12.01 -5.17 2.61
C SER A 21 11.24 -5.55 1.34
N ASP A 22 11.38 -4.73 0.29
CA ASP A 22 10.81 -5.02 -1.04
C ASP A 22 11.28 -6.39 -1.57
N MET A 23 12.54 -6.74 -1.31
CA MET A 23 13.09 -8.04 -1.72
C MET A 23 12.41 -9.20 -1.00
N ASP A 24 12.11 -9.05 0.28
CA ASP A 24 11.43 -10.09 1.06
C ASP A 24 9.98 -10.29 0.56
N VAL A 25 9.29 -9.20 0.18
CA VAL A 25 7.96 -9.28 -0.45
C VAL A 25 8.01 -10.03 -1.78
N ILE A 26 9.02 -9.73 -2.62
CA ILE A 26 9.22 -10.43 -3.90
C ILE A 26 9.48 -11.91 -3.66
N THR A 27 10.42 -12.24 -2.77
CA THR A 27 10.74 -13.63 -2.42
C THR A 27 9.51 -14.36 -1.88
N ALA A 28 8.74 -13.76 -0.96
CA ALA A 28 7.53 -14.36 -0.44
C ALA A 28 6.46 -14.58 -1.52
N SER A 29 6.35 -13.66 -2.48
CA SER A 29 5.47 -13.82 -3.64
C SER A 29 5.92 -14.95 -4.57
N GLU A 30 7.23 -15.11 -4.79
CA GLU A 30 7.79 -16.18 -5.62
C GLU A 30 7.66 -17.56 -4.97
N GLU A 31 7.77 -17.61 -3.64
CA GLU A 31 7.60 -18.82 -2.84
C GLU A 31 6.11 -19.19 -2.60
N GLY A 32 5.19 -18.27 -2.91
CA GLY A 32 3.76 -18.44 -2.65
C GLY A 32 3.37 -18.34 -1.17
N SER A 33 4.25 -17.78 -0.33
CA SER A 33 4.03 -17.54 1.10
C SER A 33 3.39 -16.17 1.39
N LEU A 34 3.08 -15.41 0.34
CA LEU A 34 2.35 -14.15 0.39
C LEU A 34 1.12 -14.25 -0.52
N ALA A 35 -0.06 -14.05 0.07
CA ALA A 35 -1.32 -14.05 -0.65
C ALA A 35 -1.80 -12.61 -0.87
N MET A 36 -2.14 -12.24 -2.11
CA MET A 36 -2.75 -10.95 -2.44
C MET A 36 -4.08 -11.17 -3.17
N GLU A 37 -5.13 -10.49 -2.72
CA GLU A 37 -6.44 -10.50 -3.38
C GLU A 37 -7.02 -9.10 -3.48
N MET A 38 -7.54 -8.74 -4.65
CA MET A 38 -8.28 -7.48 -4.83
C MET A 38 -9.72 -7.67 -4.33
N MET A 39 -10.13 -6.82 -3.39
CA MET A 39 -11.46 -6.86 -2.77
C MET A 39 -12.08 -5.47 -2.73
N THR A 40 -13.36 -5.42 -2.36
CA THR A 40 -14.13 -4.19 -2.16
C THR A 40 -14.67 -4.15 -0.73
N ASP A 41 -14.51 -3.02 -0.05
CA ASP A 41 -15.03 -2.85 1.31
C ASP A 41 -16.52 -2.49 1.34
N ALA A 42 -17.08 -2.34 2.54
CA ALA A 42 -18.50 -2.00 2.72
C ALA A 42 -18.87 -0.60 2.20
N GLU A 43 -17.89 0.28 1.98
CA GLU A 43 -18.06 1.63 1.44
C GLU A 43 -17.88 1.66 -0.09
N GLY A 44 -17.65 0.50 -0.71
CA GLY A 44 -17.45 0.38 -2.16
C GLY A 44 -16.02 0.73 -2.61
N ARG A 45 -15.06 0.86 -1.69
CA ARG A 45 -13.67 1.18 -2.03
C ARG A 45 -12.89 -0.09 -2.31
N ASN A 46 -12.12 -0.08 -3.40
CA ASN A 46 -11.24 -1.19 -3.76
C ASN A 46 -9.97 -1.15 -2.91
N PHE A 47 -9.52 -2.32 -2.47
CA PHE A 47 -8.28 -2.51 -1.73
C PHE A 47 -7.65 -3.85 -2.09
N ILE A 48 -6.35 -3.98 -1.85
CA ILE A 48 -5.63 -5.26 -1.90
C ILE A 48 -5.56 -5.79 -0.47
N ALA A 49 -6.18 -6.95 -0.22
CA ALA A 49 -5.91 -7.72 0.97
C ALA A 49 -4.61 -8.47 0.79
N VAL A 50 -3.71 -8.33 1.76
CA VAL A 50 -2.47 -9.10 1.80
C VAL A 50 -2.41 -9.88 3.10
N ASP A 51 -2.18 -11.17 2.97
CA ASP A 51 -1.87 -12.06 4.08
C ASP A 51 -0.44 -12.57 3.92
N HIS A 52 0.37 -12.33 4.94
CA HIS A 52 1.74 -12.82 5.01
C HIS A 52 2.16 -12.98 6.46
N ASP A 53 2.74 -14.14 6.79
CA ASP A 53 3.20 -14.51 8.13
C ASP A 53 2.13 -14.31 9.23
N GLY A 54 0.87 -14.62 8.90
CA GLY A 54 -0.27 -14.48 9.82
C GLY A 54 -0.68 -13.03 10.10
N LYS A 55 -0.07 -12.05 9.42
CA LYS A 55 -0.45 -10.64 9.46
C LYS A 55 -1.33 -10.32 8.26
N ALA A 56 -2.56 -9.91 8.51
CA ALA A 56 -3.47 -9.44 7.48
C ALA A 56 -3.48 -7.91 7.41
N VAL A 57 -3.24 -7.36 6.22
CA VAL A 57 -3.26 -5.92 5.95
C VAL A 57 -4.17 -5.59 4.77
N ARG A 58 -4.69 -4.37 4.75
CA ARG A 58 -5.47 -3.82 3.64
C ARG A 58 -4.74 -2.64 3.05
N VAL A 59 -4.36 -2.74 1.78
CA VAL A 59 -3.68 -1.68 1.02
C VAL A 59 -4.69 -0.99 0.13
N TYR A 60 -4.98 0.26 0.44
CA TYR A 60 -5.82 1.13 -0.37
C TYR A 60 -4.93 2.02 -1.25
N PRO A 61 -5.45 2.57 -2.35
CA PRO A 61 -4.76 3.63 -3.07
C PRO A 61 -4.40 4.77 -2.11
N GLY A 62 -3.10 5.01 -1.91
CA GLY A 62 -2.60 6.09 -1.05
C GLY A 62 -2.67 5.86 0.46
N ALA A 63 -3.15 4.70 0.96
CA ALA A 63 -3.25 4.44 2.40
C ALA A 63 -3.10 2.95 2.76
N ILE A 64 -2.51 2.66 3.93
CA ILE A 64 -2.33 1.30 4.44
C ILE A 64 -3.06 1.18 5.78
N TYR A 65 -3.88 0.13 5.94
CA TYR A 65 -4.56 -0.17 7.20
C TYR A 65 -4.16 -1.58 7.67
N ARG A 66 -3.59 -1.66 8.87
CA ARG A 66 -3.24 -2.94 9.52
C ARG A 66 -4.40 -3.40 10.38
N GLN A 67 -4.72 -4.69 10.35
CA GLN A 67 -5.79 -5.22 11.19
C GLN A 67 -5.33 -5.21 12.66
N GLY A 68 -5.93 -4.36 13.50
CA GLY A 68 -5.58 -4.20 14.92
C GLY A 68 -4.89 -2.89 15.27
N ASP A 69 -4.39 -2.13 14.29
CA ASP A 69 -3.98 -0.74 14.50
C ASP A 69 -5.25 0.12 14.56
N ALA A 70 -5.54 0.73 15.71
CA ALA A 70 -6.34 1.94 15.71
C ALA A 70 -5.61 2.99 14.84
N PRO A 71 -6.30 3.82 14.05
CA PRO A 71 -5.63 4.76 13.17
C PRO A 71 -4.79 5.72 14.00
N GLU A 72 -3.47 5.53 14.01
CA GLU A 72 -2.57 6.64 14.26
C GLU A 72 -2.79 7.60 13.10
N ALA A 73 -3.19 8.83 13.44
CA ALA A 73 -3.53 9.86 12.49
C ALA A 73 -2.45 9.92 11.41
N VAL A 74 -2.88 9.82 10.16
CA VAL A 74 -2.02 10.13 9.02
C VAL A 74 -1.52 11.55 9.22
N ASP A 75 -0.21 11.71 9.38
CA ASP A 75 0.45 12.99 9.18
C ASP A 75 0.14 13.41 7.74
N GLU A 76 -0.72 14.43 7.59
CA GLU A 76 -1.08 15.07 6.31
C GLU A 76 0.08 15.89 5.71
N GLU A 77 1.33 15.49 5.93
CA GLU A 77 2.51 16.22 5.49
C GLU A 77 3.26 15.41 4.41
N ASP A 78 2.80 15.54 3.16
CA ASP A 78 3.64 15.81 1.96
C ASP A 78 2.82 15.67 0.66
N CYS A 79 1.71 16.39 0.54
CA CYS A 79 1.25 16.84 -0.78
C CYS A 79 1.78 18.26 -1.00
N GLY A 80 3.10 18.34 -1.20
CA GLY A 80 3.84 19.56 -1.47
C GLY A 80 3.17 20.39 -2.56
N THR A 81 2.56 21.48 -2.11
CA THR A 81 1.96 22.55 -2.91
C THR A 81 3.00 23.10 -3.90
N GLY A 82 2.81 22.82 -5.19
CA GLY A 82 3.73 23.25 -6.24
C GLY A 82 3.00 23.79 -7.48
N GLY A 83 2.70 25.09 -7.48
CA GLY A 83 2.69 25.87 -8.72
C GLY A 83 1.34 26.30 -9.32
N CYS A 84 0.52 27.05 -8.57
CA CYS A 84 -0.36 28.04 -9.19
C CYS A 84 0.27 29.43 -9.05
N SER A 85 1.06 29.87 -10.04
CA SER A 85 1.43 31.28 -10.19
C SER A 85 0.66 31.90 -11.35
N CYS A 86 -0.52 32.42 -11.07
CA CYS A 86 -1.15 33.47 -11.86
C CYS A 86 -0.81 34.84 -11.23
N GLY A 87 -0.15 35.71 -12.00
CA GLY A 87 0.08 37.10 -11.58
C GLY A 87 1.12 37.87 -12.41
N HIS A 88 0.70 38.44 -13.55
CA HIS A 88 0.58 39.89 -13.81
C HIS A 88 0.17 40.10 -15.27
#